data_AF-A0AAV0VAX8-F1
#
_entry.id   AF-A0AAV0VAX8-F1
#
_cell.length_a   1.000
_cell.length_b   1.000
_cell.length_c   1.000
_cell.angle_alpha   90.00
_cell.angle_beta   90.00
_cell.angle_gamma   90.00
#
_symmetry.space_group_name_H-M   'P 1'
#
loop_
_entity.id
_entity.type
_entity.pdbx_description
1 polymer ?
#
loop_
_entity_poly.entity_id
_entity_poly.type
_entity_poly.pdbx_seq_one_letter_code
_entity_poly.pdbx_strand_id
1 'polypeptide(L)'
;MEKFVLRGDAAAALAASLVDACSSQLQRKKRQRQTTIYHGDKVVSEEHVQYLNEELNEAKTSINMLRILEALEQVFISLEMLEKTRIGVTLTRLFRRAEDSEVQDRTKKLLKLWKARAKKAMRRRTRRVETYGRNYAE
;
A
#
# COMPACT_ATOMS: atom_id res chain seq x y z
N MET A 1 -4.63 18.12 49.68
CA MET A 1 -5.40 17.30 48.71
C MET A 1 -5.64 15.94 49.36
N GLU A 2 -6.87 15.67 49.75
CA GLU A 2 -7.25 14.37 50.34
C GLU A 2 -7.26 13.30 49.23
N LYS A 3 -6.56 12.20 49.45
CA LYS A 3 -6.52 11.05 48.53
C LYS A 3 -7.71 10.14 48.84
N PHE A 4 -8.79 10.30 48.09
CA PHE A 4 -9.95 9.42 48.20
C PHE A 4 -9.59 8.03 47.64
N VAL A 5 -9.61 7.01 48.50
CA VAL A 5 -9.44 5.60 48.12
C VAL A 5 -10.83 5.00 47.92
N LEU A 6 -11.24 4.84 46.67
CA LEU A 6 -12.46 4.12 46.32
C LEU A 6 -12.33 2.65 46.74
N ARG A 7 -13.26 2.13 47.54
CA ARG A 7 -13.33 0.72 47.95
C ARG A 7 -14.70 0.14 47.62
N GLY A 8 -14.73 -1.17 47.35
CA GLY A 8 -15.97 -1.91 47.08
C GLY A 8 -16.53 -1.67 45.67
N ASP A 9 -17.86 -1.68 45.55
CA ASP A 9 -18.57 -1.64 44.27
C ASP A 9 -18.26 -0.40 43.43
N ALA A 10 -17.93 0.73 44.07
CA ALA A 10 -17.51 1.94 43.38
C ALA A 10 -16.15 1.79 42.67
N ALA A 11 -15.23 0.98 43.22
CA ALA A 11 -13.97 0.65 42.56
C ALA A 11 -14.19 -0.35 41.42
N ALA A 12 -15.11 -1.30 41.58
CA ALA A 12 -15.47 -2.27 40.54
C ALA A 12 -16.16 -1.59 39.35
N ALA A 13 -17.07 -0.64 39.60
CA ALA A 13 -17.74 0.15 38.56
C ALA A 13 -16.75 1.04 37.78
N LEU A 14 -15.78 1.66 38.47
CA LEU A 14 -14.72 2.42 37.82
C LEU A 14 -13.83 1.52 36.95
N ALA A 15 -13.45 0.33 37.45
CA ALA A 15 -12.66 -0.63 36.70
C ALA A 15 -13.40 -1.15 35.46
N ALA A 16 -14.70 -1.47 35.57
CA ALA A 16 -15.52 -1.88 34.45
C ALA A 16 -15.66 -0.78 33.38
N SER A 17 -15.89 0.46 33.80
CA SER A 17 -15.93 1.63 32.90
C SER A 17 -14.60 1.85 32.17
N LEU A 18 -13.47 1.67 32.85
CA LEU A 18 -12.13 1.77 32.23
C LEU A 18 -11.88 0.65 31.21
N VAL A 19 -12.36 -0.58 31.47
CA VAL A 19 -12.23 -1.70 30.53
C VAL A 19 -13.07 -1.46 29.27
N ASP A 20 -14.29 -0.93 29.40
CA ASP A 20 -15.16 -0.57 28.27
C ASP A 20 -14.66 0.65 27.47
N ALA A 21 -14.04 1.63 28.15
CA ALA A 21 -13.38 2.74 27.49
C ALA A 21 -12.14 2.28 26.69
N CYS A 22 -11.37 1.33 27.20
CA CYS A 22 -10.21 0.76 26.50
C CYS A 22 -10.61 -0.08 25.28
N SER A 23 -11.65 -0.91 25.40
CA SER A 23 -12.13 -1.77 24.30
C SER A 23 -12.74 -0.94 23.16
N SER A 24 -13.53 0.08 23.48
CA SER A 24 -14.12 1.01 22.50
C SER A 24 -13.08 1.90 21.80
N GLN A 25 -12.04 2.36 22.52
CA GLN A 25 -10.92 3.08 21.90
C GLN A 25 -10.07 2.19 20.99
N LEU A 26 -9.83 0.93 21.37
CA LEU A 26 -9.14 -0.05 20.52
C LEU A 26 -9.97 -0.39 19.27
N GLN A 27 -11.29 -0.53 19.39
CA GLN A 27 -12.18 -0.76 18.26
C GLN A 27 -12.31 0.47 17.35
N ARG A 28 -12.35 1.69 17.90
CA ARG A 28 -12.26 2.94 17.12
C ARG A 28 -10.92 3.04 16.41
N LYS A 29 -9.79 2.78 17.07
CA LYS A 29 -8.46 2.71 16.41
C LYS A 29 -8.39 1.63 15.32
N LYS A 30 -9.07 0.49 15.49
CA LYS A 30 -9.14 -0.58 14.48
C LYS A 30 -10.05 -0.20 13.29
N ARG A 31 -11.19 0.46 13.52
CA ARG A 31 -12.11 0.94 12.46
C ARG A 31 -11.57 2.17 11.73
N GLN A 32 -10.87 3.06 12.41
CA GLN A 32 -10.27 4.27 11.84
C GLN A 32 -9.00 3.99 11.00
N ARG A 33 -8.43 2.78 11.13
CA ARG A 33 -7.38 2.27 10.24
C ARG A 33 -7.88 1.89 8.84
N GLN A 34 -9.20 1.95 8.60
CA GLN A 34 -9.79 1.58 7.33
C GLN A 34 -10.03 2.77 6.39
N THR A 35 -9.37 3.91 6.57
CA THR A 35 -9.27 4.95 5.52
C THR A 35 -7.96 5.75 5.63
N THR A 36 -6.93 5.22 6.28
CA THR A 36 -5.68 5.98 6.45
C THR A 36 -4.80 5.81 5.20
N ILE A 37 -5.00 6.77 4.28
CA ILE A 37 -4.04 7.28 3.30
C ILE A 37 -2.63 6.89 3.70
N TYR A 38 -1.99 6.02 2.90
CA TYR A 38 -0.78 5.35 3.36
C TYR A 38 0.45 6.27 3.41
N HIS A 39 0.46 7.46 2.77
CA HIS A 39 1.57 8.43 2.85
C HIS A 39 1.24 9.86 2.36
N GLY A 40 0.15 10.52 2.77
CA GLY A 40 -0.04 11.97 2.52
C GLY A 40 -0.20 12.44 1.07
N ASP A 41 0.25 11.67 0.07
CA ASP A 41 0.10 11.97 -1.34
C ASP A 41 -1.13 11.25 -1.90
N LYS A 42 -2.00 12.13 -2.40
CA LYS A 42 -3.31 11.88 -2.98
C LYS A 42 -3.20 10.92 -4.15
N VAL A 43 -4.21 10.06 -4.29
CA VAL A 43 -4.73 9.51 -5.55
C VAL A 43 -3.70 9.57 -6.68
N VAL A 44 -2.89 8.51 -6.81
CA VAL A 44 -2.08 8.36 -8.02
C VAL A 44 -3.06 8.30 -9.18
N SER A 45 -3.08 9.37 -9.98
CA SER A 45 -3.96 9.42 -11.15
C SER A 45 -3.57 8.27 -12.07
N GLU A 46 -4.56 7.47 -12.43
CA GLU A 46 -4.37 6.35 -13.36
C GLU A 46 -3.74 6.84 -14.67
N GLU A 47 -4.20 8.00 -15.11
CA GLU A 47 -3.74 8.71 -16.31
C GLU A 47 -2.26 9.06 -16.24
N HIS A 48 -1.76 9.51 -15.08
CA HIS A 48 -0.35 9.86 -14.93
C HIS A 48 0.56 8.63 -15.05
N VAL A 49 0.15 7.49 -14.48
CA VAL A 49 0.92 6.24 -14.60
C VAL A 49 0.82 5.68 -16.02
N GLN A 50 -0.32 5.83 -16.70
CA GLN A 50 -0.46 5.46 -18.11
C GLN A 50 0.42 6.33 -19.00
N TYR A 51 0.44 7.64 -18.79
CA TYR A 51 1.32 8.57 -19.50
C TYR A 51 2.79 8.18 -19.35
N LEU A 52 3.27 7.94 -18.11
CA LEU A 52 4.64 7.50 -17.87
C LEU A 52 4.93 6.13 -18.52
N ASN A 53 3.94 5.25 -18.61
CA ASN A 53 4.09 3.95 -19.26
C ASN A 53 4.20 4.06 -20.79
N GLU A 54 3.46 4.99 -21.39
CA GLU A 54 3.54 5.32 -22.82
C GLU A 54 4.88 5.97 -23.15
N GLU A 55 5.28 6.99 -22.40
CA GLU A 55 6.60 7.61 -22.54
C GLU A 55 7.73 6.59 -22.38
N LEU A 56 7.60 5.65 -21.43
CA LEU A 56 8.61 4.60 -21.24
C LEU A 56 8.69 3.66 -22.45
N ASN A 57 7.57 3.37 -23.12
CA ASN A 57 7.57 2.56 -24.34
C ASN A 57 8.25 3.28 -25.51
N GLU A 58 7.98 4.57 -25.65
CA GLU A 58 8.51 5.43 -26.73
C GLU A 58 9.96 5.87 -26.51
N ALA A 59 10.42 5.89 -25.25
CA ALA A 59 11.78 6.28 -24.92
C ALA A 59 12.81 5.39 -25.64
N LYS A 60 13.64 6.03 -26.48
CA LYS A 60 14.77 5.39 -27.20
C LYS A 60 16.12 5.67 -26.54
N THR A 61 16.26 6.81 -25.87
CA THR A 61 17.52 7.24 -25.26
C THR A 61 17.59 6.80 -23.80
N SER A 62 18.76 6.33 -23.34
CA SER A 62 19.00 5.92 -21.95
C SER A 62 18.69 7.04 -20.94
N ILE A 63 19.06 8.29 -21.26
CA ILE A 63 18.78 9.47 -20.42
C ILE A 63 17.28 9.65 -20.16
N ASN A 64 16.45 9.52 -21.19
CA ASN A 64 15.00 9.64 -21.05
C ASN A 64 14.43 8.48 -20.25
N MET A 65 14.92 7.25 -20.49
CA MET A 65 14.53 6.09 -19.69
C MET A 65 14.85 6.29 -18.21
N LEU A 66 16.03 6.82 -17.86
CA LEU A 66 16.42 7.09 -16.48
C LEU A 66 15.52 8.14 -15.80
N ARG A 67 15.19 9.24 -16.50
CA ARG A 67 14.28 10.26 -15.98
C ARG A 67 12.89 9.71 -15.69
N ILE A 68 12.35 8.89 -16.60
CA ILE A 68 11.03 8.27 -16.42
C ILE A 68 11.08 7.25 -15.28
N LEU A 69 12.16 6.46 -15.16
CA LEU A 69 12.35 5.53 -14.05
C LEU A 69 12.41 6.25 -12.69
N GLU A 70 13.04 7.42 -12.63
CA GLU A 70 13.09 8.25 -11.43
C GLU A 70 11.72 8.83 -11.07
N ALA A 71 10.96 9.31 -12.06
CA ALA A 71 9.57 9.72 -11.85
C ALA A 71 8.71 8.56 -11.33
N LEU A 72 8.87 7.35 -11.90
CA LEU A 72 8.16 6.14 -11.46
C LEU A 72 8.55 5.67 -10.05
N GLU A 73 9.74 6.00 -9.57
CA GLU A 73 10.18 5.67 -8.21
C GLU A 73 9.48 6.52 -7.16
N GLN A 74 9.16 7.78 -7.50
CA GLN A 74 8.42 8.70 -6.63
C GLN A 74 6.92 8.35 -6.55
N VAL A 75 6.40 7.67 -7.57
CA VAL A 75 4.97 7.31 -7.64
C VAL A 75 4.67 6.03 -6.86
N PHE A 76 3.67 6.10 -5.98
CA PHE A 76 3.17 4.91 -5.29
C PHE A 76 2.33 4.02 -6.22
N ILE A 77 2.90 2.91 -6.66
CA ILE A 77 2.19 1.95 -7.51
C ILE A 77 1.53 0.83 -6.67
N SER A 78 0.20 0.84 -6.66
CA SER A 78 -0.65 -0.16 -5.99
C SER A 78 -0.82 -1.43 -6.85
N LEU A 79 -1.36 -2.50 -6.26
CA LEU A 79 -1.69 -3.72 -7.02
C LEU A 79 -2.70 -3.45 -8.14
N GLU A 80 -3.73 -2.65 -7.87
CA GLU A 80 -4.77 -2.29 -8.84
C GLU A 80 -4.17 -1.47 -10.00
N MET A 81 -3.24 -0.57 -9.71
CA MET A 81 -2.52 0.19 -10.73
C MET A 81 -1.68 -0.73 -11.62
N LEU A 82 -0.97 -1.71 -11.05
CA LEU A 82 -0.21 -2.69 -11.83
C LEU A 82 -1.12 -3.55 -12.74
N GLU A 83 -2.29 -3.94 -12.24
CA GLU A 83 -3.28 -4.73 -12.98
C GLU A 83 -3.86 -3.91 -14.16
N LYS A 84 -4.20 -2.64 -13.93
CA LYS A 84 -4.79 -1.74 -14.93
C LYS A 84 -3.80 -1.27 -16.00
N THR A 85 -2.69 -0.67 -15.59
CA THR A 85 -1.75 -0.03 -16.54
C THR A 85 -0.78 -1.03 -17.17
N ARG A 86 -0.65 -2.23 -16.59
CA ARG A 86 0.31 -3.27 -17.01
C ARG A 86 1.77 -2.78 -17.11
N ILE A 87 2.11 -1.69 -16.42
CA ILE A 87 3.44 -1.07 -16.43
C ILE A 87 4.57 -2.03 -16.02
N GLY A 88 4.28 -3.04 -15.19
CA GLY A 88 5.25 -4.08 -14.84
C GLY A 88 5.73 -4.90 -16.04
N VAL A 89 4.88 -5.09 -17.05
CA VAL A 89 5.25 -5.78 -18.30
C VAL A 89 6.18 -4.90 -19.13
N THR A 90 5.84 -3.61 -19.25
CA THR A 90 6.68 -2.61 -19.94
C THR A 90 8.07 -2.54 -19.33
N LEU A 91 8.19 -2.46 -18.00
CA LEU A 91 9.48 -2.47 -17.31
C LEU A 91 10.25 -3.77 -17.53
N THR A 92 9.56 -4.91 -17.59
CA THR A 92 10.23 -6.19 -17.88
C THR A 92 10.77 -6.22 -19.31
N ARG A 93 10.04 -5.67 -20.28
CA ARG A 93 10.53 -5.51 -21.66
C ARG A 93 11.70 -4.52 -21.71
N LEU A 94 11.60 -3.42 -20.98
CA LEU A 94 12.66 -2.42 -20.87
C LEU A 94 13.94 -3.02 -20.29
N PHE A 95 13.84 -3.79 -19.20
CA PHE A 95 14.97 -4.50 -18.62
C PHE A 95 15.68 -5.43 -19.62
N ARG A 96 14.92 -6.07 -20.52
CA ARG A 96 15.48 -6.97 -21.54
C ARG A 96 16.09 -6.24 -22.73
N ARG A 97 15.59 -5.05 -23.09
CA ARG A 97 16.03 -4.28 -24.26
C ARG A 97 17.08 -3.21 -23.96
N ALA A 98 17.17 -2.77 -22.70
CA ALA A 98 18.11 -1.72 -22.30
C ALA A 98 19.53 -2.25 -22.38
N GLU A 99 20.41 -1.56 -23.10
CA GLU A 99 21.84 -1.88 -23.17
C GLU A 99 22.62 -1.26 -22.01
N ASP A 100 22.08 -0.19 -21.43
CA ASP A 100 22.68 0.53 -20.31
C ASP A 100 22.47 -0.22 -18.98
N SER A 101 23.59 -0.56 -18.33
CA SER A 101 23.60 -1.24 -17.04
C SER A 101 22.90 -0.45 -15.95
N GLU A 102 22.97 0.89 -15.98
CA GLU A 102 22.33 1.71 -14.95
C GLU A 102 20.79 1.64 -15.05
N VAL A 103 20.29 1.71 -16.29
CA VAL A 103 18.86 1.56 -16.60
C VAL A 103 18.36 0.18 -16.14
N GLN A 104 19.13 -0.88 -16.42
CA GLN A 104 18.79 -2.23 -15.99
C GLN A 104 18.74 -2.37 -14.47
N ASP A 105 19.72 -1.82 -13.75
CA ASP A 105 19.78 -1.92 -12.29
C ASP A 105 18.65 -1.16 -11.60
N ARG A 106 18.33 0.06 -12.05
CA ARG A 106 17.19 0.83 -11.54
C ARG A 106 15.87 0.11 -11.81
N THR A 107 15.71 -0.40 -13.03
CA THR A 107 14.52 -1.19 -13.41
C THR A 107 14.37 -2.44 -12.54
N LYS A 108 15.45 -3.16 -12.28
CA LYS A 108 15.47 -4.35 -11.43
C LYS A 108 15.09 -4.04 -9.98
N LYS A 109 15.56 -2.91 -9.43
CA LYS A 109 15.18 -2.42 -8.10
C LYS A 109 13.68 -2.14 -8.03
N LEU A 110 13.13 -1.40 -8.99
CA LEU A 110 11.70 -1.11 -9.07
C LEU A 110 10.86 -2.38 -9.19
N LEU A 111 11.22 -3.29 -10.10
CA LEU A 111 10.51 -4.57 -10.26
C LEU A 111 10.50 -5.40 -8.97
N LYS A 112 11.61 -5.45 -8.22
CA LYS A 112 11.66 -6.14 -6.91
C LYS A 112 10.72 -5.49 -5.90
N LEU A 113 10.75 -4.16 -5.80
CA LEU A 113 9.91 -3.39 -4.88
C LEU A 113 8.42 -3.62 -5.17
N TRP A 114 8.03 -3.54 -6.43
CA TRP A 114 6.65 -3.71 -6.85
C TRP A 114 6.18 -5.16 -6.71
N LYS A 115 7.02 -6.15 -7.03
CA LYS A 115 6.71 -7.57 -6.76
C LYS A 115 6.47 -7.84 -5.28
N ALA A 116 7.31 -7.31 -4.39
CA ALA A 116 7.13 -7.46 -2.96
C ALA A 116 5.82 -6.82 -2.46
N ARG A 117 5.51 -5.62 -2.97
CA ARG A 117 4.27 -4.91 -2.65
C ARG A 117 3.03 -5.64 -3.18
N ALA A 118 3.05 -6.07 -4.43
CA ALA A 118 1.99 -6.86 -5.06
C ALA A 118 1.73 -8.16 -4.29
N LYS A 119 2.78 -8.91 -3.93
CA LYS A 119 2.67 -10.15 -3.14
C LYS A 119 2.01 -9.90 -1.78
N LYS A 120 2.37 -8.82 -1.08
CA LYS A 120 1.73 -8.42 0.18
C LYS A 120 0.26 -8.07 -0.02
N ALA A 121 -0.07 -7.31 -1.08
CA ALA A 121 -1.44 -6.93 -1.41
C ALA A 121 -2.31 -8.16 -1.77
N MET A 122 -1.80 -9.09 -2.57
CA MET A 122 -2.48 -10.33 -2.91
C MET A 122 -2.75 -11.18 -1.65
N ARG A 123 -1.76 -11.37 -0.78
CA ARG A 123 -1.95 -12.09 0.49
C ARG A 123 -3.05 -11.47 1.36
N ARG A 124 -3.13 -10.13 1.39
CA ARG A 124 -4.22 -9.42 2.10
C ARG A 124 -5.57 -9.63 1.41
N ARG A 125 -5.62 -9.61 0.07
CA ARG A 125 -6.83 -9.91 -0.71
C ARG A 125 -7.31 -11.34 -0.41
N THR A 126 -6.43 -12.35 -0.49
CA THR A 126 -6.74 -13.75 -0.17
C THR A 126 -7.26 -13.91 1.26
N ARG A 127 -6.59 -13.35 2.27
CA ARG A 127 -7.07 -13.41 3.66
C ARG A 127 -8.45 -12.78 3.85
N ARG A 128 -8.73 -11.66 3.17
CA ARG A 128 -10.07 -11.05 3.21
C ARG A 128 -11.12 -11.97 2.59
N VAL A 129 -10.81 -12.63 1.47
CA VAL A 129 -11.71 -13.61 0.86
C VAL A 129 -11.91 -14.82 1.78
N GLU A 130 -10.86 -15.34 2.42
CA GLU A 130 -10.97 -16.45 3.38
C GLU A 130 -11.80 -16.07 4.62
N THR A 131 -11.66 -14.82 5.09
CA THR A 131 -12.33 -14.34 6.32
C THR A 131 -13.77 -13.92 6.08
N TYR A 132 -14.06 -13.27 4.94
CA TYR A 132 -15.38 -12.70 4.66
C TYR A 132 -16.12 -13.40 3.51
N GLY A 133 -15.43 -14.03 2.58
CA GLY A 133 -16.02 -14.75 1.45
C GLY A 133 -16.54 -16.14 1.83
N ARG A 134 -16.06 -16.74 2.94
CA ARG A 134 -16.64 -17.97 3.50
C ARG A 134 -18.08 -17.79 4.00
N ASN A 135 -18.46 -16.56 4.36
CA ASN A 135 -19.79 -16.25 4.90
C ASN A 135 -20.88 -16.08 3.83
N TYR A 136 -20.54 -16.18 2.54
CA TYR A 136 -21.48 -16.02 1.42
C TYR A 136 -21.72 -17.35 0.65
N ALA A 137 -21.21 -18.46 1.17
CA ALA A 137 -21.30 -19.78 0.53
C ALA A 137 -22.20 -20.77 1.28
N GLU A 138 -22.91 -20.32 2.32
CA GLU A 138 -24.02 -21.05 2.97
C GLU A 138 -25.36 -20.46 2.57
#